data_AF-A0AAV8DZL9-F1
#
_entry.id   AF-A0AAV8DZL9-F1
#
_cell.length_a   1.000
_cell.length_b   1.000
_cell.length_c   1.000
_cell.angle_alpha   90.00
_cell.angle_beta   90.00
_cell.angle_gamma   90.00
#
_symmetry.space_group_name_H-M   'P 1'
#
loop_
_entity.id
_entity.type
_entity.pdbx_description
1 polymer ?
#
loop_
_entity_poly.entity_id
_entity_poly.type
_entity_poly.pdbx_seq_one_letter_code
_entity_poly.pdbx_strand_id
1 'polypeptide(L)'
;MAIYSHCTSAKLLLLLLFLAWRADPSAATDHIVGGDLGWNPNINYSSWSHNQTFLVGDLISFRYQKHTYNVFEVNKTGYDNCTMDGYAGNWTSGKDFIPLNKPQMYYFICNGFCFGGMKVSVVVRPLPANATAPTKALAARGSAVEKSMAVRRVGDLVVSLVFAVVIGLGMM
;
A
#
# COMPACT_ATOMS: atom_id res chain seq x y z
N MET A 1 35.88 21.69 30.89
CA MET A 1 34.95 22.19 29.86
C MET A 1 34.85 21.30 28.61
N ALA A 2 35.90 20.55 28.22
CA ALA A 2 35.85 19.66 27.05
C ALA A 2 34.84 18.50 27.15
N ILE A 3 34.59 17.97 28.35
CA ILE A 3 33.71 16.79 28.59
C ILE A 3 32.24 17.09 28.23
N TYR A 4 31.78 18.33 28.47
CA TYR A 4 30.43 18.77 28.10
C TYR A 4 30.25 18.93 26.58
N SER A 5 31.32 19.25 25.85
CA SER A 5 31.31 19.44 24.39
C SER A 5 31.23 18.11 23.62
N HIS A 6 31.76 17.03 24.19
CA HIS A 6 31.68 15.69 23.58
C HIS A 6 30.30 15.05 23.80
N CYS A 7 29.62 15.35 24.91
CA CYS A 7 28.30 14.81 25.25
C CYS A 7 27.17 15.46 24.41
N THR A 8 27.29 16.73 24.03
CA THR A 8 26.32 17.45 23.18
C THR A 8 26.40 17.02 21.72
N SER A 9 27.62 16.77 21.21
CA SER A 9 27.86 16.30 19.84
C SER A 9 27.24 14.91 19.57
N ALA A 10 27.40 13.96 20.51
CA ALA A 10 26.82 12.62 20.39
C ALA A 10 25.28 12.63 20.39
N LYS A 11 24.65 13.48 21.20
CA LYS A 11 23.19 13.65 21.22
C LYS A 11 22.67 14.29 19.93
N LEU A 12 23.41 15.25 19.37
CA LEU A 12 23.06 15.89 18.10
C LEU A 12 23.17 14.89 16.93
N LEU A 13 24.20 14.04 16.93
CA LEU A 13 24.39 12.98 15.94
C LEU A 13 23.28 11.91 16.01
N LEU A 14 22.88 11.50 17.21
CA LEU A 14 21.74 10.59 17.41
C LEU A 14 20.43 11.22 16.91
N LEU A 15 20.18 12.50 17.22
CA LEU A 15 18.97 13.21 16.79
C LEU A 15 18.90 13.36 15.26
N LEU A 16 20.05 13.60 14.60
CA LEU A 16 20.15 13.65 13.14
C LEU A 16 19.95 12.27 12.48
N LEU A 17 20.41 11.19 13.11
CA LEU A 17 20.17 9.82 12.64
C LEU A 17 18.69 9.41 12.80
N PHE A 18 18.01 9.84 13.87
CA PHE A 18 16.56 9.64 14.04
C PHE A 18 15.74 10.42 13.00
N LEU A 19 16.19 11.63 12.62
CA LEU A 19 15.55 12.42 11.58
C LEU A 19 15.76 11.84 10.16
N ALA A 20 16.86 11.14 9.93
CA ALA A 20 17.19 10.51 8.65
C ALA A 20 16.44 9.18 8.38
N TRP A 21 15.72 8.61 9.36
CA TRP A 21 15.00 7.34 9.19
C TRP A 21 13.70 7.48 8.39
N ARG A 22 13.22 8.70 8.09
CA ARG A 22 11.96 8.90 7.36
C ARG A 22 12.12 8.74 5.85
N ALA A 23 12.56 7.57 5.41
CA ALA A 23 12.32 7.11 4.06
C ALA A 23 11.22 6.05 4.14
N ASP A 24 9.96 6.48 4.09
CA ASP A 24 8.85 5.56 3.92
C ASP A 24 9.06 4.83 2.58
N PRO A 25 9.29 3.51 2.57
CA PRO A 25 9.27 2.79 1.31
C PRO A 25 7.86 2.96 0.74
N SER A 26 7.75 3.58 -0.44
CA SER A 26 6.50 3.68 -1.19
C SER A 26 6.11 2.27 -1.64
N ALA A 27 5.51 1.50 -0.74
CA ALA A 27 4.89 0.22 -1.05
C ALA A 27 3.51 0.47 -1.65
N ALA A 28 3.14 -0.35 -2.64
CA ALA A 28 1.77 -0.37 -3.15
C ALA A 28 0.79 -0.72 -2.02
N THR A 29 -0.28 0.05 -1.90
CA THR A 29 -1.32 -0.15 -0.87
C THR A 29 -2.38 -1.10 -1.40
N ASP A 30 -2.87 -2.01 -0.54
CA ASP A 30 -4.05 -2.84 -0.83
C ASP A 30 -5.29 -2.26 -0.16
N HIS A 31 -6.24 -1.78 -0.96
CA HIS A 31 -7.51 -1.25 -0.50
C HIS A 31 -8.57 -2.34 -0.52
N ILE A 32 -8.86 -2.91 0.66
CA ILE A 32 -9.92 -3.90 0.82
C ILE A 32 -11.27 -3.18 0.75
N VAL A 33 -12.07 -3.47 -0.28
CA VAL A 33 -13.38 -2.88 -0.49
C VAL A 33 -14.31 -3.22 0.68
N GLY A 34 -14.88 -2.18 1.29
CA GLY A 34 -15.73 -2.32 2.48
C GLY A 34 -14.96 -2.61 3.79
N GLY A 35 -13.62 -2.69 3.76
CA GLY A 35 -12.81 -3.02 4.93
C GLY A 35 -13.18 -4.40 5.50
N ASP A 36 -13.44 -4.45 6.81
CA ASP A 36 -13.82 -5.69 7.51
C ASP A 36 -15.19 -6.23 7.08
N LEU A 37 -16.05 -5.38 6.52
CA LEU A 37 -17.38 -5.76 6.03
C LEU A 37 -17.32 -6.43 4.64
N GLY A 38 -16.21 -6.24 3.91
CA GLY A 38 -16.01 -6.84 2.60
C GLY A 38 -16.99 -6.36 1.52
N TRP A 39 -17.11 -7.19 0.48
CA TRP A 39 -17.98 -6.96 -0.66
C TRP A 39 -19.33 -7.68 -0.48
N ASN A 40 -20.25 -6.99 0.21
CA ASN A 40 -21.57 -7.47 0.62
C ASN A 40 -22.69 -6.43 0.34
N PRO A 41 -23.97 -6.85 0.34
CA PRO A 41 -25.11 -5.93 0.30
C PRO A 41 -25.19 -5.05 1.55
N ASN A 42 -25.94 -3.95 1.47
CA ASN A 42 -26.21 -3.02 2.58
C ASN A 42 -24.96 -2.29 3.14
N ILE A 43 -23.91 -2.17 2.33
CA ILE A 43 -22.69 -1.42 2.67
C ILE A 43 -22.65 -0.10 1.91
N ASN A 44 -22.26 0.99 2.57
CA ASN A 44 -22.09 2.29 1.93
C ASN A 44 -20.69 2.42 1.31
N TYR A 45 -20.53 1.90 0.08
CA TYR A 45 -19.25 1.95 -0.62
C TYR A 45 -18.81 3.35 -1.02
N SER A 46 -19.75 4.30 -1.19
CA SER A 46 -19.41 5.70 -1.44
C SER A 46 -18.68 6.29 -0.23
N SER A 47 -19.21 6.09 0.98
CA SER A 47 -18.53 6.55 2.20
C SER A 47 -17.18 5.86 2.37
N TRP A 48 -17.09 4.56 2.06
CA TRP A 48 -15.81 3.85 2.09
C TRP A 48 -14.81 4.46 1.11
N SER A 49 -15.16 4.62 -0.16
CA SER A 49 -14.24 5.10 -1.19
C SER A 49 -13.84 6.57 -0.99
N HIS A 50 -14.71 7.40 -0.43
CA HIS A 50 -14.40 8.78 -0.02
C HIS A 50 -13.31 8.86 1.04
N ASN A 51 -13.16 7.83 1.87
CA ASN A 51 -12.12 7.75 2.91
C ASN A 51 -10.84 7.05 2.44
N GLN A 52 -10.70 6.78 1.13
CA GLN A 52 -9.53 6.14 0.55
C GLN A 52 -8.78 7.12 -0.35
N THR A 53 -7.46 6.93 -0.46
CA THR A 53 -6.64 7.58 -1.48
C THR A 53 -6.00 6.50 -2.33
N PHE A 54 -6.40 6.41 -3.60
CA PHE A 54 -5.85 5.45 -4.54
C PHE A 54 -4.80 6.11 -5.41
N LEU A 55 -3.64 5.48 -5.52
CA LEU A 55 -2.53 5.86 -6.37
C LEU A 55 -2.29 4.80 -7.45
N VAL A 56 -1.70 5.23 -8.57
CA VAL A 56 -1.25 4.29 -9.60
C VAL A 56 -0.26 3.29 -8.98
N GLY A 57 -0.51 2.01 -9.20
CA GLY A 57 0.28 0.91 -8.64
C GLY A 57 -0.31 0.26 -7.40
N ASP A 58 -1.34 0.86 -6.79
CA ASP A 58 -2.09 0.23 -5.71
C ASP A 58 -2.93 -0.96 -6.19
N LEU A 59 -3.40 -1.76 -5.23
CA LEU A 59 -4.37 -2.82 -5.43
C LEU A 59 -5.72 -2.41 -4.84
N ILE A 60 -6.80 -2.78 -5.52
CA ILE A 60 -8.14 -2.84 -4.91
C ILE A 60 -8.53 -4.30 -4.78
N SER A 61 -8.86 -4.74 -3.57
CA SER A 61 -9.20 -6.14 -3.30
C SER A 61 -10.64 -6.32 -2.86
N PHE A 62 -11.25 -7.36 -3.40
CA PHE A 62 -12.63 -7.72 -3.14
C PHE A 62 -12.66 -9.06 -2.40
N ARG A 63 -13.34 -9.08 -1.25
CA ARG A 63 -13.53 -10.27 -0.42
C ARG A 63 -15.02 -10.53 -0.27
N TYR A 64 -15.48 -11.68 -0.73
CA TYR A 64 -16.91 -12.00 -0.77
C TYR A 64 -17.15 -13.50 -0.76
N GLN A 65 -18.40 -13.88 -0.46
CA GLN A 65 -18.83 -15.26 -0.58
C GLN A 65 -18.78 -15.69 -2.06
N LYS A 66 -17.83 -16.58 -2.36
CA LYS A 66 -17.68 -17.19 -3.69
C LYS A 66 -19.01 -17.83 -4.13
N HIS A 67 -19.30 -17.75 -5.43
CA HIS A 67 -20.54 -18.24 -6.06
C HIS A 67 -21.82 -17.46 -5.72
N THR A 68 -21.80 -16.61 -4.69
CA THR A 68 -22.93 -15.72 -4.36
C THR A 68 -22.77 -14.35 -5.00
N TYR A 69 -21.56 -13.79 -4.90
CA TYR A 69 -21.25 -12.48 -5.46
C TYR A 69 -20.12 -12.58 -6.49
N ASN A 70 -20.00 -11.53 -7.28
CA ASN A 70 -18.97 -11.35 -8.27
C ASN A 70 -18.58 -9.88 -8.36
N VAL A 71 -17.53 -9.61 -9.11
CA VAL A 71 -17.06 -8.26 -9.38
C VAL A 71 -16.89 -8.12 -10.88
N PHE A 72 -17.42 -7.04 -11.42
CA PHE A 72 -17.27 -6.65 -12.80
C PHE A 72 -16.75 -5.23 -12.88
N GLU A 73 -15.72 -5.02 -13.70
CA GLU A 73 -15.29 -3.67 -14.09
C GLU A 73 -16.09 -3.25 -15.33
N VAL A 74 -16.69 -2.07 -15.24
CA VAL A 74 -17.57 -1.51 -16.28
C VAL A 74 -17.21 -0.04 -16.53
N ASN A 75 -17.79 0.57 -17.56
CA ASN A 75 -17.70 2.02 -17.74
C ASN A 75 -18.73 2.76 -16.86
N LYS A 76 -18.71 4.10 -16.91
CA LYS A 76 -19.63 4.94 -16.14
C LYS A 76 -21.11 4.63 -16.46
N THR A 77 -21.46 4.41 -17.72
CA THR A 77 -22.84 4.08 -18.12
C THR A 77 -23.28 2.74 -17.53
N GLY A 78 -22.41 1.73 -17.60
CA GLY A 78 -22.64 0.41 -16.99
C GLY A 78 -22.80 0.48 -15.48
N TYR A 79 -21.98 1.33 -14.83
CA TYR A 79 -22.11 1.60 -13.42
C TYR A 79 -23.47 2.23 -13.07
N ASP A 80 -23.82 3.34 -13.73
CA ASP A 80 -25.04 4.11 -13.43
C ASP A 80 -26.31 3.29 -13.65
N ASN A 81 -26.35 2.52 -14.75
CA ASN A 81 -27.50 1.72 -15.14
C ASN A 81 -27.44 0.26 -14.64
N CYS A 82 -26.39 -0.12 -13.91
CA CYS A 82 -26.13 -1.50 -13.49
C CYS A 82 -26.15 -2.51 -14.66
N THR A 83 -25.58 -2.14 -15.79
CA THR A 83 -25.42 -2.98 -16.99
C THR A 83 -23.96 -3.37 -17.18
N MET A 84 -23.71 -4.27 -18.12
CA MET A 84 -22.37 -4.74 -18.47
C MET A 84 -21.70 -3.84 -19.53
N ASP A 85 -22.16 -2.60 -19.68
CA ASP A 85 -21.62 -1.68 -20.69
C ASP A 85 -20.17 -1.31 -20.38
N GLY A 86 -19.32 -1.38 -21.41
CA GLY A 86 -17.89 -1.13 -21.24
C GLY A 86 -17.20 -2.14 -20.33
N TYR A 87 -17.69 -3.38 -20.30
CA TYR A 87 -17.07 -4.51 -19.61
C TYR A 87 -15.55 -4.59 -19.88
N ALA A 88 -14.77 -4.57 -18.80
CA ALA A 88 -13.31 -4.60 -18.84
C ALA A 88 -12.71 -5.78 -18.07
N GLY A 89 -13.47 -6.40 -17.16
CA GLY A 89 -12.99 -7.53 -16.38
C GLY A 89 -14.08 -8.19 -15.54
N ASN A 90 -13.84 -9.45 -15.18
CA ASN A 90 -14.66 -10.21 -14.24
C ASN A 90 -13.79 -10.93 -13.22
N TRP A 91 -14.32 -11.06 -12.01
CA TRP A 91 -13.69 -11.77 -10.92
C TRP A 91 -14.73 -12.55 -10.13
N THR A 92 -14.40 -13.81 -9.81
CA THR A 92 -15.34 -14.77 -9.20
C THR A 92 -14.65 -15.70 -8.20
N SER A 93 -13.40 -15.41 -7.79
CA SER A 93 -12.66 -16.31 -6.90
C SER A 93 -13.13 -16.20 -5.45
N GLY A 94 -13.73 -15.06 -5.08
CA GLY A 94 -14.15 -14.74 -3.72
C GLY A 94 -13.09 -13.96 -2.92
N LYS A 95 -11.87 -13.90 -3.46
CA LYS A 95 -10.77 -13.06 -2.95
C LYS A 95 -9.90 -12.61 -4.11
N ASP A 96 -10.28 -11.49 -4.70
CA ASP A 96 -9.71 -11.01 -5.95
C ASP A 96 -8.92 -9.73 -5.71
N PHE A 97 -7.73 -9.64 -6.32
CA PHE A 97 -6.82 -8.50 -6.22
C PHE A 97 -6.68 -7.88 -7.60
N ILE A 98 -7.05 -6.60 -7.73
CA ILE A 98 -7.12 -5.91 -9.02
C ILE A 98 -6.12 -4.75 -9.00
N PRO A 99 -5.13 -4.73 -9.90
CA PRO A 99 -4.14 -3.67 -9.96
C PRO A 99 -4.67 -2.39 -10.61
N LEU A 100 -4.43 -1.25 -9.96
CA LEU A 100 -4.83 0.08 -10.40
C LEU A 100 -3.71 0.75 -11.19
N ASN A 101 -3.57 0.37 -12.46
CA ASN A 101 -2.40 0.72 -13.28
C ASN A 101 -2.49 2.09 -13.98
N LYS A 102 -3.66 2.73 -14.00
CA LYS A 102 -3.88 3.98 -14.74
C LYS A 102 -4.52 5.05 -13.87
N PRO A 103 -4.14 6.33 -14.03
CA PRO A 103 -4.81 7.43 -13.34
C PRO A 103 -6.16 7.68 -14.01
N GLN A 104 -7.22 7.08 -13.48
CA GLN A 104 -8.58 7.21 -14.00
C GLN A 104 -9.62 6.90 -12.91
N MET A 105 -10.89 7.10 -13.24
CA MET A 105 -11.99 6.60 -12.42
C MET A 105 -12.32 5.16 -12.84
N TYR A 106 -12.26 4.23 -11.88
CA TYR A 106 -12.66 2.85 -12.05
C TYR A 106 -14.05 2.64 -11.47
N TYR A 107 -14.84 1.77 -12.11
CA TYR A 107 -16.19 1.44 -11.69
C TYR A 107 -16.34 -0.06 -11.58
N PHE A 108 -16.76 -0.52 -10.40
CA PHE A 108 -16.98 -1.92 -10.12
C PHE A 108 -18.42 -2.16 -9.67
N ILE A 109 -19.03 -3.24 -10.17
CA ILE A 109 -20.40 -3.65 -9.83
C ILE A 109 -20.47 -5.14 -9.51
N CYS A 110 -21.47 -5.53 -8.72
CA CYS A 110 -21.90 -6.92 -8.60
C CYS A 110 -23.09 -7.12 -9.53
N ASN A 111 -22.99 -8.09 -10.45
CA ASN A 111 -24.12 -8.41 -11.32
C ASN A 111 -25.24 -9.05 -10.47
N GLY A 112 -26.47 -8.56 -10.61
CA GLY A 112 -27.64 -8.97 -9.82
C GLY A 112 -27.89 -8.15 -8.54
N PHE A 113 -26.87 -7.56 -7.91
CA PHE A 113 -27.01 -6.81 -6.65
C PHE A 113 -26.60 -5.32 -6.75
N CYS A 114 -26.25 -4.85 -7.94
CA CYS A 114 -25.80 -3.47 -8.17
C CYS A 114 -26.84 -2.41 -7.75
N PHE A 115 -28.12 -2.57 -8.10
CA PHE A 115 -29.18 -1.65 -7.64
C PHE A 115 -29.44 -1.71 -6.14
N GLY A 116 -29.07 -2.83 -5.49
CA GLY A 116 -29.05 -2.97 -4.03
C GLY A 116 -27.84 -2.29 -3.36
N GLY A 117 -27.07 -1.51 -4.11
CA GLY A 117 -25.92 -0.77 -3.61
C GLY A 117 -24.59 -1.51 -3.70
N MET A 118 -24.53 -2.73 -4.25
CA MET A 118 -23.26 -3.44 -4.50
C MET A 118 -22.56 -2.91 -5.75
N LYS A 119 -22.10 -1.66 -5.65
CA LYS A 119 -21.37 -0.92 -6.66
C LYS A 119 -20.41 0.06 -5.98
N VAL A 120 -19.21 0.22 -6.52
CA VAL A 120 -18.23 1.17 -6.02
C VAL A 120 -17.48 1.86 -7.17
N SER A 121 -17.27 3.16 -7.02
CA SER A 121 -16.42 3.96 -7.91
C SER A 121 -15.22 4.50 -7.14
N VAL A 122 -14.03 4.41 -7.74
CA VAL A 122 -12.79 4.88 -7.13
C VAL A 122 -12.00 5.75 -8.10
N VAL A 123 -11.37 6.81 -7.60
CA VAL A 123 -10.53 7.71 -8.41
C VAL A 123 -9.07 7.44 -8.11
N VAL A 124 -8.34 6.98 -9.13
CA VAL A 124 -6.92 6.69 -9.04
C VAL A 124 -6.13 7.90 -9.51
N ARG A 125 -5.23 8.38 -8.66
CA ARG A 125 -4.37 9.53 -8.93
C ARG A 125 -2.99 9.06 -9.41
N PRO A 126 -2.29 9.83 -10.25
CA PRO A 126 -0.90 9.53 -10.58
C PRO A 126 -0.06 9.53 -9.31
N LEU A 127 1.01 8.73 -9.30
CA LEU A 127 2.01 8.79 -8.23
C LEU A 127 2.63 10.20 -8.19
N PRO A 128 2.87 10.77 -6.99
CA PRO A 128 3.59 12.03 -6.87
C PRO A 128 4.94 11.94 -7.60
N ALA A 129 5.30 12.97 -8.37
CA ALA A 129 6.53 12.99 -9.16
C ALA A 129 7.83 12.84 -8.32
N ASN A 130 7.74 13.04 -7.00
CA ASN A 130 8.85 12.81 -6.08
C ASN A 130 9.06 11.32 -5.73
N ALA A 131 8.18 10.43 -6.18
CA ALA A 131 8.43 9.00 -6.24
C ALA A 131 9.29 8.72 -7.49
N THR A 132 10.56 9.15 -7.46
CA THR A 132 11.54 8.78 -8.48
C THR A 132 11.64 7.27 -8.57
N ALA A 133 11.10 6.73 -9.66
CA ALA A 133 11.23 5.34 -10.05
C ALA A 133 12.72 4.96 -10.25
N PRO A 134 13.20 3.84 -9.71
CA PRO A 134 14.45 3.24 -10.15
C PRO A 134 14.19 2.28 -11.32
N THR A 135 13.71 2.78 -12.47
CA THR A 135 13.38 1.92 -13.63
C THR A 135 14.40 1.94 -14.78
N LYS A 136 15.64 2.37 -14.52
CA LYS A 136 16.77 2.14 -15.45
C LYS A 136 17.91 1.26 -14.90
N ALA A 137 17.73 0.61 -13.74
CA ALA A 137 18.76 -0.26 -13.15
C ALA A 137 18.53 -1.78 -13.37
N LEU A 138 17.58 -2.19 -14.23
CA LEU A 138 17.30 -3.61 -14.48
C LEU A 138 18.37 -4.33 -15.32
N ALA A 139 19.42 -3.66 -15.79
CA ALA A 139 20.49 -4.30 -16.55
C ALA A 139 21.66 -4.84 -15.69
N ALA A 140 21.73 -4.56 -14.38
CA ALA A 140 22.87 -4.93 -13.54
C ALA A 140 22.56 -5.92 -12.39
N ARG A 141 21.32 -6.44 -12.30
CA ARG A 141 20.80 -7.16 -11.11
C ARG A 141 21.15 -8.66 -11.04
N GLY A 142 22.28 -9.08 -11.62
CA GLY A 142 22.76 -10.47 -11.49
C GLY A 142 23.50 -10.78 -10.17
N SER A 143 24.02 -9.77 -9.46
CA SER A 143 25.01 -10.02 -8.39
C SER A 143 24.63 -9.47 -6.99
N ALA A 144 23.59 -8.65 -6.87
CA ALA A 144 23.29 -7.94 -5.61
C ALA A 144 22.26 -8.62 -4.67
N VAL A 145 21.60 -9.70 -5.12
CA VAL A 145 20.54 -10.36 -4.31
C VAL A 145 21.14 -11.10 -3.10
N GLU A 146 22.34 -11.66 -3.21
CA GLU A 146 22.97 -12.44 -2.15
C GLU A 146 23.47 -11.57 -0.98
N LYS A 147 23.95 -10.34 -1.28
CA LYS A 147 24.45 -9.41 -0.25
C LYS A 147 23.34 -8.83 0.64
N SER A 148 22.09 -8.82 0.18
CA SER A 148 20.99 -8.14 0.87
C SER A 148 20.50 -8.89 2.12
N MET A 149 20.54 -10.23 2.12
CA MET A 149 20.14 -11.02 3.29
C MET A 149 21.22 -11.00 4.39
N ALA A 150 22.50 -10.89 4.01
CA ALA A 150 23.62 -10.75 4.95
C ALA A 150 23.64 -9.37 5.63
N VAL A 151 23.39 -8.29 4.87
CA VAL A 151 23.33 -6.93 5.42
C VAL A 151 22.17 -6.77 6.42
N ARG A 152 21.03 -7.43 6.17
CA ARG A 152 19.89 -7.46 7.11
C ARG A 152 20.28 -8.08 8.46
N ARG A 153 20.96 -9.23 8.46
CA ARG A 153 21.41 -9.89 9.69
C ARG A 153 22.49 -9.10 10.44
N VAL A 154 23.39 -8.44 9.71
CA VAL A 154 24.42 -7.58 10.32
C VAL A 154 23.78 -6.33 10.93
N GLY A 155 22.78 -5.74 10.27
CA GLY A 155 22.03 -4.60 10.79
C GLY A 155 21.33 -4.90 12.11
N ASP A 156 20.62 -6.02 12.20
CA ASP A 156 19.93 -6.45 13.43
C ASP A 156 20.92 -6.72 14.58
N LEU A 157 22.08 -7.31 14.29
CA LEU A 157 23.15 -7.55 15.26
C LEU A 157 23.79 -6.26 15.77
N VAL A 158 24.04 -5.29 14.87
CA VAL A 158 24.60 -3.99 15.25
C VAL A 158 23.60 -3.21 16.10
N VAL A 159 22.30 -3.25 15.78
CA VAL A 159 21.24 -2.61 16.59
C VAL A 159 21.18 -3.24 17.98
N SER A 160 21.26 -4.57 18.08
CA SER A 160 21.26 -5.28 19.37
C SER A 160 22.49 -4.95 20.23
N LEU A 161 23.68 -4.88 19.61
CA LEU A 161 24.92 -4.50 20.30
C LEU A 161 24.91 -3.03 20.76
N VAL A 162 24.36 -2.13 19.95
CA VAL A 162 24.21 -0.72 20.33
C VAL A 162 23.21 -0.59 21.49
N PHE A 163 22.08 -1.30 21.46
CA PHE A 163 21.15 -1.34 22.59
C PHE A 163 21.80 -1.88 23.86
N ALA A 164 22.58 -2.97 23.77
CA ALA A 164 23.28 -3.56 24.91
C ALA A 164 24.33 -2.62 25.52
N VAL A 165 25.08 -1.90 24.67
CA VAL A 165 26.08 -0.91 25.12
C VAL A 165 25.41 0.31 25.79
N VAL A 166 24.26 0.76 25.26
CA VAL A 166 23.50 1.88 25.84
C VAL A 166 22.91 1.52 27.21
N ILE A 167 22.43 0.28 27.39
CA ILE A 167 21.93 -0.19 28.69
C ILE A 167 23.10 -0.39 29.67
N GLY A 168 24.24 -0.93 29.22
CA GLY A 168 25.41 -1.15 30.06
C GLY A 168 26.09 0.12 30.57
N LEU A 169 26.10 1.20 29.78
CA LEU A 169 26.63 2.51 30.18
C LEU A 169 25.65 3.32 31.06
N GLY A 170 24.39 2.93 31.14
CA GLY A 170 23.37 3.58 31.98
C GLY A 170 23.25 3.02 33.39
N MET A 171 24.00 1.97 33.73
CA MET A 171 23.99 1.33 35.05
C MET A 171 25.31 1.54 35.83
N MET A 172 26.12 2.54 35.46
CA MET A 172 27.36 2.91 36.15
C MET A 172 27.20 4.26 36.86
#